data_AF-A0A538IIQ9-F1
#
_entry.id   AF-A0A538IIQ9-F1
#
_cell.length_a   1.000
_cell.length_b   1.000
_cell.length_c   1.000
_cell.angle_alpha   90.00
_cell.angle_beta   90.00
_cell.angle_gamma   90.00
#
_symmetry.space_group_name_H-M   'P 1'
#
loop_
_entity.id
_entity.type
_entity.pdbx_description
1 polymer ?
#
loop_
_entity_poly.entity_id
_entity_poly.type
_entity_poly.pdbx_seq_one_letter_code
_entity_poly.pdbx_strand_id
1 'polypeptide(L)'
;MTHIVEIRDPAERSRIAEVVLRDLPEWFGLEAETAAYIKAAAELPTFAVKPQDAFLCLKQHTPWAAEIYVMGVRREQHRRGLGRSLVAAAEAWCRDRGIRYLHVKTLGPSRPSRGYDATRAFYEAVGFVALEELHGLWDEDNPAVILVKDVRLGFSVMPIEGLPELRAGDDLAALIAERTGLQDGDVLVVAQKAVSKIEGRVVALADVEPSGRARELAGEEADPRRIQVILDEAVELVRVRPPLLIARTRQGYVCGSAGVDASNAPEPETVVLLPVDPDASAARLREELRERTGVDVGVIVTDSFGRPWRAATTDVAIGAAGVEVVRDLAGERDPTGYELHSTRIAVADEIAGAAQLVFGKLDRVPVAVIRGLDVRGDARAADLVIPPETDLFR
;
A
#
# COMPACT_ATOMS: atom_id res chain seq x y z
N MET A 1 -5.04 -2.05 27.29
CA MET A 1 -5.49 -2.63 26.00
C MET A 1 -6.40 -3.80 26.29
N THR A 2 -7.54 -3.90 25.60
CA THR A 2 -8.43 -5.08 25.67
C THR A 2 -7.71 -6.27 25.01
N HIS A 3 -7.47 -7.34 25.76
CA HIS A 3 -6.79 -8.52 25.25
C HIS A 3 -7.80 -9.43 24.53
N ILE A 4 -7.68 -9.55 23.21
CA ILE A 4 -8.50 -10.43 22.37
C ILE A 4 -7.66 -11.67 22.04
N VAL A 5 -8.27 -12.84 22.14
CA VAL A 5 -7.64 -14.11 21.78
C VAL A 5 -8.48 -14.86 20.77
N GLU A 6 -7.82 -15.46 19.77
CA GLU A 6 -8.44 -16.50 18.96
C GLU A 6 -8.50 -17.79 19.77
N ILE A 7 -9.70 -18.33 19.97
CA ILE A 7 -9.91 -19.58 20.69
C ILE A 7 -9.71 -20.73 19.70
N ARG A 8 -8.81 -21.66 20.01
CA ARG A 8 -8.47 -22.77 19.12
C ARG A 8 -9.23 -24.05 19.45
N ASP A 9 -9.56 -24.28 20.72
CA ASP A 9 -10.28 -25.47 21.16
C ASP A 9 -11.78 -25.36 20.80
N PRO A 10 -12.34 -26.26 19.97
CA PRO A 10 -13.74 -26.22 19.58
C PRO A 10 -14.71 -26.27 20.77
N ALA A 11 -14.39 -27.07 21.80
CA ALA A 11 -15.25 -27.19 22.98
C ALA A 11 -15.28 -25.90 23.80
N GLU A 12 -14.14 -25.23 23.94
CA GLU A 12 -14.04 -23.92 24.55
C GLU A 12 -14.83 -22.85 23.78
N ARG A 13 -14.80 -22.85 22.44
CA ARG A 13 -15.61 -21.93 21.62
C ARG A 13 -17.10 -22.04 21.92
N SER A 14 -17.63 -23.27 21.89
CA SER A 14 -19.05 -23.51 22.20
C SER A 14 -19.40 -23.11 23.63
N ARG A 15 -18.53 -23.40 24.61
CA ARG A 15 -18.74 -23.00 26.01
C ARG A 15 -18.83 -21.48 26.16
N ILE A 16 -17.93 -20.75 25.51
CA ILE A 16 -17.92 -19.28 25.53
C ILE A 16 -19.19 -18.73 24.88
N ALA A 17 -19.54 -19.23 23.69
CA ALA A 17 -20.75 -18.83 23.00
C ALA A 17 -22.00 -19.07 23.86
N GLU A 18 -22.11 -20.24 24.49
CA GLU A 18 -23.24 -20.57 25.36
C GLU A 18 -23.37 -19.60 26.54
N VAL A 19 -22.27 -19.35 27.26
CA VAL A 19 -22.28 -18.44 28.42
C VAL A 19 -22.72 -17.03 28.04
N VAL A 20 -22.21 -16.51 26.92
CA VAL A 20 -22.50 -15.14 26.49
C VAL A 20 -23.91 -15.02 25.89
N LEU A 21 -24.33 -15.96 25.04
CA LEU A 21 -25.64 -15.89 24.38
C LEU A 21 -26.79 -16.06 25.37
N ARG A 22 -26.64 -16.93 26.38
CA ARG A 22 -27.66 -17.11 27.43
C ARG A 22 -27.82 -15.88 28.35
N ASP A 23 -26.85 -14.96 28.39
CA ASP A 23 -26.92 -13.65 29.10
C ASP A 23 -27.76 -12.60 28.33
N LEU A 24 -28.14 -12.91 27.09
CA LEU A 24 -28.74 -11.98 26.11
C LEU A 24 -30.08 -12.48 25.53
N PRO A 25 -31.09 -12.83 26.35
CA PRO A 25 -32.36 -13.42 25.89
C PRO A 25 -33.18 -12.52 24.96
N GLU A 26 -32.97 -11.20 24.96
CA GLU A 26 -33.65 -10.25 24.07
C GLU A 26 -33.18 -10.34 22.61
N TRP A 27 -31.97 -10.87 22.39
CA TRP A 27 -31.42 -11.12 21.05
C TRP A 27 -31.41 -12.62 20.70
N PHE A 28 -31.29 -13.48 21.71
CA PHE A 28 -31.10 -14.93 21.56
C PHE A 28 -32.15 -15.73 22.35
N GLY A 29 -33.41 -15.32 22.26
CA GLY A 29 -34.53 -15.91 23.01
C GLY A 29 -35.13 -17.18 22.41
N LEU A 30 -34.77 -17.53 21.18
CA LEU A 30 -35.22 -18.77 20.51
C LEU A 30 -34.19 -19.87 20.77
N GLU A 31 -34.51 -20.85 21.64
CA GLU A 31 -33.56 -21.90 22.05
C GLU A 31 -32.98 -22.69 20.87
N ALA A 32 -33.78 -22.95 19.83
CA ALA A 32 -33.31 -23.64 18.64
C ALA A 32 -32.22 -22.85 17.89
N GLU A 33 -32.40 -21.54 17.74
CA GLU A 33 -31.41 -20.64 17.10
C GLU A 33 -30.16 -20.49 17.97
N THR A 34 -30.34 -20.29 19.27
CA THR A 34 -29.23 -20.19 20.24
C THR A 34 -28.38 -21.47 20.23
N ALA A 35 -29.02 -22.64 20.22
CA ALA A 35 -28.31 -23.92 20.10
C ALA A 35 -27.57 -24.05 18.76
N ALA A 36 -28.14 -23.55 17.66
CA ALA A 36 -27.48 -23.54 16.36
C ALA A 36 -26.22 -22.64 16.35
N TYR A 37 -26.28 -21.45 16.95
CA TYR A 37 -25.11 -20.57 17.11
C TYR A 37 -24.01 -21.22 17.98
N ILE A 38 -24.39 -21.84 19.10
CA ILE A 38 -23.44 -22.54 19.99
C ILE A 38 -22.74 -23.68 19.26
N LYS A 39 -23.49 -24.45 18.44
CA LYS A 39 -22.93 -25.53 17.63
C LYS A 39 -21.98 -24.97 16.55
N ALA A 40 -22.39 -23.93 15.83
CA ALA A 40 -21.58 -23.31 14.79
C ALA A 40 -20.26 -22.73 15.34
N ALA A 41 -20.27 -22.21 16.58
CA ALA A 41 -19.07 -21.69 17.23
C ALA A 41 -17.95 -22.73 17.35
N ALA A 42 -18.24 -24.03 17.46
CA ALA A 42 -17.21 -25.06 17.49
C ALA A 42 -16.40 -25.10 16.18
N GLU A 43 -17.06 -24.85 15.05
CA GLU A 43 -16.49 -25.01 13.70
C GLU A 43 -15.89 -23.71 13.16
N LEU A 44 -16.44 -22.56 13.58
CA LEU A 44 -16.05 -21.26 13.04
C LEU A 44 -14.87 -20.62 13.80
N PRO A 45 -13.98 -19.89 13.09
CA PRO A 45 -13.03 -18.99 13.73
C PRO A 45 -13.71 -18.11 14.78
N THR A 46 -13.20 -18.15 16.01
CA THR A 46 -13.85 -17.52 17.17
C THR A 46 -12.84 -16.70 17.97
N PHE A 47 -13.18 -15.44 18.20
CA PHE A 47 -12.42 -14.49 18.99
C PHE A 47 -13.15 -14.18 20.29
N ALA A 48 -12.43 -14.08 21.41
CA ALA A 48 -13.01 -13.77 22.71
C ALA A 48 -12.20 -12.73 23.47
N VAL A 49 -12.89 -11.99 24.36
CA VAL A 49 -12.28 -11.09 25.35
C VAL A 49 -12.56 -11.64 26.73
N LYS A 50 -11.54 -11.75 27.59
CA LYS A 50 -11.65 -12.29 28.96
C LYS A 50 -12.63 -13.47 29.00
N PRO A 51 -12.21 -14.66 28.52
CA PRO A 51 -12.92 -15.59 27.63
C PRO A 51 -14.45 -15.66 27.60
N GLN A 52 -15.17 -15.27 28.66
CA GLN A 52 -16.61 -15.30 28.81
C GLN A 52 -17.28 -13.91 28.84
N ASP A 53 -16.54 -12.80 28.71
CA ASP A 53 -17.15 -11.45 28.71
C ASP A 53 -17.78 -11.09 27.35
N ALA A 54 -17.16 -11.52 26.26
CA ALA A 54 -17.63 -11.27 24.90
C ALA A 54 -16.97 -12.22 23.90
N PHE A 55 -17.67 -12.52 22.80
CA PHE A 55 -17.14 -13.33 21.70
C PHE A 55 -17.68 -12.92 20.34
N LEU A 56 -17.00 -13.34 19.28
CA LEU A 56 -17.39 -13.17 17.89
C LEU A 56 -16.96 -14.41 17.08
N CYS A 57 -17.85 -14.92 16.23
CA CYS A 57 -17.56 -15.96 15.25
C CYS A 57 -17.57 -15.40 13.82
N LEU A 58 -16.62 -15.84 12.99
CA LEU A 58 -16.53 -15.44 11.58
C LEU A 58 -16.82 -16.60 10.65
N LYS A 59 -17.50 -16.32 9.54
CA LYS A 59 -17.73 -17.28 8.45
C LYS A 59 -17.31 -16.66 7.13
N GLN A 60 -16.36 -17.29 6.43
CA GLN A 60 -16.00 -16.86 5.07
C GLN A 60 -16.96 -17.47 4.05
N HIS A 61 -17.52 -16.64 3.17
CA HIS A 61 -18.46 -17.08 2.12
C HIS A 61 -17.79 -17.15 0.74
N THR A 62 -16.92 -16.18 0.44
CA THR A 62 -16.18 -16.10 -0.82
C THR A 62 -14.74 -15.67 -0.54
N PRO A 63 -13.83 -15.67 -1.55
CA PRO A 63 -12.52 -15.05 -1.40
C PRO A 63 -12.58 -13.57 -0.98
N TRP A 64 -13.67 -12.88 -1.30
CA TRP A 64 -13.82 -11.44 -1.11
C TRP A 64 -14.71 -11.06 0.07
N ALA A 65 -15.47 -11.99 0.65
CA ALA A 65 -16.49 -11.69 1.66
C ALA A 65 -16.51 -12.67 2.84
N ALA A 66 -16.60 -12.11 4.03
CA ALA A 66 -16.84 -12.81 5.29
C ALA A 66 -18.01 -12.20 6.08
N GLU A 67 -18.58 -12.99 6.98
CA GLU A 67 -19.70 -12.65 7.84
C GLU A 67 -19.27 -12.66 9.30
N ILE A 68 -19.67 -11.64 10.07
CA ILE A 68 -19.82 -11.76 11.52
C ILE A 68 -21.05 -12.65 11.74
N TYR A 69 -20.82 -13.96 11.88
CA TYR A 69 -21.89 -14.96 11.93
C TYR A 69 -22.71 -14.84 13.22
N VAL A 70 -22.03 -14.64 14.34
CA VAL A 70 -22.64 -14.31 15.63
C VAL A 70 -21.65 -13.51 16.47
N MET A 71 -22.15 -12.53 17.21
CA MET A 71 -21.37 -11.77 18.17
C MET A 71 -22.23 -11.50 19.41
N GLY A 72 -21.61 -11.65 20.58
CA GLY A 72 -22.26 -11.35 21.86
C GLY A 72 -21.29 -10.62 22.79
N VAL A 73 -21.80 -9.66 23.54
CA VAL A 73 -21.11 -9.00 24.66
C VAL A 73 -22.04 -9.10 25.85
N ARG A 74 -21.59 -9.62 27.00
CA ARG A 74 -22.46 -9.73 28.18
C ARG A 74 -22.99 -8.35 28.59
N ARG A 75 -24.23 -8.29 29.09
CA ARG A 75 -24.96 -7.03 29.32
C ARG A 75 -24.20 -6.09 30.25
N GLU A 76 -23.61 -6.64 31.30
CA GLU A 76 -22.78 -5.91 32.28
C GLU A 76 -21.49 -5.30 31.68
N GLN A 77 -21.06 -5.79 30.52
CA GLN A 77 -19.89 -5.31 29.80
C GLN A 77 -20.24 -4.38 28.62
N HIS A 78 -21.52 -4.12 28.38
CA HIS A 78 -21.94 -3.16 27.36
C HIS A 78 -21.31 -1.78 27.60
N ARG A 79 -21.06 -1.05 26.50
CA ARG A 79 -20.48 0.31 26.50
C ARG A 79 -19.05 0.41 27.07
N ARG A 80 -18.34 -0.71 27.23
CA ARG A 80 -16.90 -0.75 27.63
C ARG A 80 -15.92 -0.93 26.47
N GLY A 81 -16.40 -0.82 25.23
CA GLY A 81 -15.56 -0.95 24.03
C GLY A 81 -15.31 -2.39 23.56
N LEU A 82 -15.80 -3.42 24.27
CA LEU A 82 -15.54 -4.83 23.92
C LEU A 82 -16.02 -5.21 22.51
N GLY A 83 -17.24 -4.79 22.14
CA GLY A 83 -17.75 -5.01 20.78
C GLY A 83 -16.90 -4.34 19.71
N ARG A 84 -16.43 -3.10 19.94
CA ARG A 84 -15.52 -2.41 19.00
C ARG A 84 -14.19 -3.17 18.84
N SER A 85 -13.65 -3.68 19.95
CA SER A 85 -12.45 -4.50 19.95
C SER A 85 -12.64 -5.80 19.15
N LEU A 86 -13.76 -6.52 19.34
CA LEU A 86 -14.07 -7.73 18.56
C LEU A 86 -14.21 -7.44 17.06
N VAL A 87 -14.90 -6.36 16.68
CA VAL A 87 -15.01 -5.96 15.26
C VAL A 87 -13.64 -5.62 14.68
N ALA A 88 -12.77 -4.93 15.42
CA ALA A 88 -11.39 -4.67 14.97
C ALA A 88 -10.57 -5.96 14.78
N ALA A 89 -10.78 -7.00 15.60
CA ALA A 89 -10.16 -8.31 15.40
C ALA A 89 -10.71 -9.02 14.15
N ALA A 90 -12.02 -8.91 13.90
CA ALA A 90 -12.63 -9.42 12.67
C ALA A 90 -12.07 -8.72 11.42
N GLU A 91 -11.89 -7.40 11.49
CA GLU A 91 -11.25 -6.63 10.41
C GLU A 91 -9.82 -7.09 10.18
N ALA A 92 -9.00 -7.26 11.23
CA ALA A 92 -7.64 -7.78 11.11
C ALA A 92 -7.63 -9.19 10.48
N TRP A 93 -8.52 -10.07 10.92
CA TRP A 93 -8.65 -11.41 10.36
C TRP A 93 -9.00 -11.42 8.86
N CYS A 94 -9.87 -10.49 8.43
CA CYS A 94 -10.19 -10.29 7.02
C CYS A 94 -8.97 -9.76 6.24
N ARG A 95 -8.29 -8.75 6.80
CA ARG A 95 -7.09 -8.13 6.20
C ARG A 95 -5.98 -9.14 5.97
N ASP A 96 -5.69 -9.99 6.94
CA ASP A 96 -4.65 -11.04 6.85
C ASP A 96 -4.96 -12.10 5.78
N ARG A 97 -6.20 -12.15 5.27
CA ARG A 97 -6.68 -13.11 4.28
C ARG A 97 -7.07 -12.48 2.95
N GLY A 98 -6.85 -11.17 2.77
CA GLY A 98 -7.25 -10.44 1.57
C GLY A 98 -8.77 -10.33 1.38
N ILE A 99 -9.57 -10.53 2.43
CA ILE A 99 -11.03 -10.44 2.37
C ILE A 99 -11.45 -8.98 2.45
N ARG A 100 -12.15 -8.48 1.42
CA ARG A 100 -12.52 -7.07 1.28
C ARG A 100 -13.79 -6.68 2.04
N TYR A 101 -14.81 -7.52 2.00
CA TYR A 101 -16.13 -7.20 2.54
C TYR A 101 -16.41 -8.00 3.81
N LEU A 102 -16.66 -7.31 4.91
CA LEU A 102 -17.19 -7.91 6.12
C LEU A 102 -18.66 -7.53 6.24
N HIS A 103 -19.54 -8.51 6.35
CA HIS A 103 -20.97 -8.27 6.48
C HIS A 103 -21.54 -8.87 7.75
N VAL A 104 -22.73 -8.42 8.12
CA VAL A 104 -23.51 -8.96 9.23
C VAL A 104 -24.98 -8.88 8.87
N LYS A 105 -25.78 -9.85 9.35
CA LYS A 105 -27.23 -9.83 9.23
C LYS A 105 -27.83 -9.55 10.60
N THR A 106 -28.81 -8.66 10.65
CA THR A 106 -29.55 -8.37 11.89
C THR A 106 -31.00 -8.06 11.57
N LEU A 107 -31.86 -7.98 12.58
CA LEU A 107 -33.27 -7.62 12.35
C LEU A 107 -33.36 -6.23 11.72
N GLY A 108 -34.09 -6.16 10.62
CA GLY A 108 -34.23 -4.96 9.81
C GLY A 108 -35.14 -3.89 10.45
N PRO A 109 -35.00 -2.63 10.00
CA PRO A 109 -35.74 -1.49 10.55
C PRO A 109 -37.26 -1.57 10.34
N SER A 110 -37.73 -2.39 9.39
CA SER A 110 -39.18 -2.57 9.15
C SER A 110 -39.89 -3.27 10.32
N ARG A 111 -39.15 -3.93 11.22
CA ARG A 111 -39.67 -4.43 12.50
C ARG A 111 -39.11 -3.62 13.68
N PRO A 112 -39.95 -2.83 14.37
CA PRO A 112 -39.51 -2.06 15.54
C PRO A 112 -38.98 -2.95 16.66
N SER A 113 -37.75 -2.70 17.10
CA SER A 113 -37.18 -3.35 18.28
C SER A 113 -36.03 -2.55 18.85
N ARG A 114 -36.20 -2.02 20.06
CA ARG A 114 -35.19 -1.19 20.74
C ARG A 114 -33.82 -1.86 20.85
N GLY A 115 -33.80 -3.19 21.02
CA GLY A 115 -32.56 -3.97 21.09
C GLY A 115 -31.82 -4.02 19.74
N TYR A 116 -32.54 -4.25 18.64
CA TYR A 116 -31.96 -4.29 17.31
C TYR A 116 -31.70 -2.90 16.73
N ASP A 117 -32.45 -1.88 17.14
CA ASP A 117 -32.13 -0.47 16.86
C ASP A 117 -30.74 -0.12 17.40
N ALA A 118 -30.45 -0.54 18.65
CA ALA A 118 -29.12 -0.37 19.24
C ALA A 118 -28.03 -1.21 18.55
N THR A 119 -28.37 -2.41 18.07
CA THR A 119 -27.46 -3.26 17.30
C THR A 119 -27.08 -2.61 15.96
N ARG A 120 -28.05 -2.08 15.21
CA ARG A 120 -27.79 -1.37 13.94
C ARG A 120 -26.96 -0.11 14.16
N ALA A 121 -27.33 0.71 15.15
CA ALA A 121 -26.57 1.91 15.52
C ALA A 121 -25.13 1.57 15.95
N PHE A 122 -24.90 0.41 16.60
CA PHE A 122 -23.55 -0.07 16.91
C PHE A 122 -22.74 -0.35 15.64
N TYR A 123 -23.31 -1.12 14.69
CA TYR A 123 -22.62 -1.49 13.45
C TYR A 123 -22.34 -0.27 12.57
N GLU A 124 -23.29 0.65 12.45
CA GLU A 124 -23.09 1.95 11.78
C GLU A 124 -21.95 2.74 12.43
N ALA A 125 -21.89 2.80 13.76
CA ALA A 125 -20.84 3.50 14.50
C ALA A 125 -19.44 2.85 14.43
N VAL A 126 -19.33 1.65 13.85
CA VAL A 126 -18.05 0.99 13.52
C VAL A 126 -17.85 0.86 12.01
N GLY A 127 -18.64 1.57 11.19
CA GLY A 127 -18.39 1.77 9.76
C GLY A 127 -19.07 0.78 8.83
N PHE A 128 -20.07 0.01 9.30
CA PHE A 128 -20.95 -0.73 8.42
C PHE A 128 -22.02 0.19 7.83
N VAL A 129 -22.47 -0.13 6.62
CA VAL A 129 -23.60 0.52 5.94
C VAL A 129 -24.66 -0.52 5.62
N ALA A 130 -25.94 -0.16 5.74
CA ALA A 130 -27.04 -1.05 5.31
C ALA A 130 -27.01 -1.19 3.78
N LEU A 131 -26.95 -2.43 3.29
CA LEU A 131 -26.96 -2.74 1.86
C LEU A 131 -28.39 -2.97 1.36
N GLU A 132 -29.11 -3.88 2.01
CA GLU A 132 -30.46 -4.29 1.61
C GLU A 132 -31.20 -4.89 2.81
N GLU A 133 -32.50 -4.63 2.92
CA GLU A 133 -33.41 -5.32 3.84
C GLU A 133 -34.18 -6.39 3.06
N LEU A 134 -34.01 -7.65 3.44
CA LEU A 134 -34.60 -8.81 2.79
C LEU A 134 -35.77 -9.35 3.61
N HIS A 135 -36.93 -9.48 2.96
CA HIS A 135 -38.10 -10.15 3.51
C HIS A 135 -38.07 -11.65 3.13
N GLY A 136 -38.43 -12.53 4.06
CA GLY A 136 -38.48 -13.98 3.83
C GLY A 136 -37.14 -14.72 3.91
N LEU A 137 -36.01 -14.04 4.20
CA LEU A 137 -34.72 -14.72 4.40
C LEU A 137 -34.70 -15.58 5.67
N TRP A 138 -35.31 -15.08 6.76
CA TRP A 138 -35.50 -15.82 8.00
C TRP A 138 -36.96 -16.29 8.10
N ASP A 139 -37.88 -15.34 8.24
CA ASP A 139 -39.32 -15.51 8.06
C ASP A 139 -39.95 -14.16 7.65
N GLU A 140 -41.25 -14.15 7.34
CA GLU A 140 -41.97 -12.96 6.88
C GLU A 140 -42.08 -11.87 7.94
N ASP A 141 -42.13 -12.25 9.21
CA ASP A 141 -42.25 -11.32 10.34
C ASP A 141 -40.88 -10.78 10.79
N ASN A 142 -39.77 -11.35 10.33
CA ASN A 142 -38.41 -11.00 10.72
C ASN A 142 -37.56 -10.61 9.49
N PRO A 143 -37.76 -9.40 8.95
CA PRO A 143 -36.93 -8.92 7.84
C PRO A 143 -35.47 -8.85 8.28
N ALA A 144 -34.56 -9.31 7.42
CA ALA A 144 -33.13 -9.33 7.69
C ALA A 144 -32.45 -8.20 6.92
N VAL A 145 -31.87 -7.23 7.63
CA VAL A 145 -31.00 -6.24 6.98
C VAL A 145 -29.57 -6.76 6.91
N ILE A 146 -29.00 -6.73 5.71
CA ILE A 146 -27.59 -6.97 5.49
C ILE A 146 -26.86 -5.63 5.68
N LEU A 147 -25.95 -5.57 6.65
CA LEU A 147 -24.99 -4.49 6.74
C LEU A 147 -23.63 -4.95 6.22
N VAL A 148 -22.96 -4.11 5.43
CA VAL A 148 -21.65 -4.38 4.84
C VAL A 148 -20.68 -3.31 5.27
N LYS A 149 -19.45 -3.70 5.57
CA LYS A 149 -18.29 -2.83 5.72
C LYS A 149 -17.26 -3.22 4.67
N ASP A 150 -16.84 -2.24 3.88
CA ASP A 150 -15.59 -2.39 3.12
C ASP A 150 -14.45 -2.30 4.14
N VAL A 151 -13.79 -3.42 4.39
CA VAL A 151 -12.67 -3.56 5.33
C VAL A 151 -11.40 -2.97 4.73
N ARG A 152 -11.53 -2.06 3.74
CA ARG A 152 -10.45 -1.43 2.95
C ARG A 152 -9.18 -1.48 3.74
N LEU A 153 -8.31 -2.38 3.29
CA LEU A 153 -6.95 -2.44 3.74
C LEU A 153 -6.40 -1.02 3.57
N GLY A 154 -5.96 -0.40 4.66
CA GLY A 154 -4.80 0.46 4.51
C GLY A 154 -3.75 -0.37 3.78
N PHE A 155 -2.96 0.25 2.91
CA PHE A 155 -1.97 -0.51 2.17
C PHE A 155 -0.79 -0.90 3.07
N SER A 156 -0.10 -1.98 2.70
CA SER A 156 1.18 -2.34 3.32
C SER A 156 2.33 -1.98 2.39
N VAL A 157 3.47 -1.68 3.01
CA VAL A 157 4.76 -1.47 2.35
C VAL A 157 5.72 -2.48 2.94
N MET A 158 6.20 -3.43 2.14
CA MET A 158 6.99 -4.56 2.59
C MET A 158 8.34 -4.58 1.87
N PRO A 159 9.48 -4.54 2.59
CA PRO A 159 10.80 -4.63 1.97
C PRO A 159 11.04 -6.03 1.38
N ILE A 160 11.80 -6.11 0.28
CA ILE A 160 12.39 -7.38 -0.20
C ILE A 160 13.85 -7.44 0.24
N GLU A 161 14.07 -8.12 1.36
CA GLU A 161 15.39 -8.28 1.97
C GLU A 161 16.22 -9.39 1.30
N GLY A 162 17.54 -9.38 1.52
CA GLY A 162 18.42 -10.46 1.09
C GLY A 162 18.72 -10.51 -0.42
N LEU A 163 18.59 -9.38 -1.12
CA LEU A 163 19.12 -9.23 -2.47
C LEU A 163 20.66 -9.16 -2.45
N PRO A 164 21.36 -9.77 -3.40
CA PRO A 164 22.82 -9.64 -3.52
C PRO A 164 23.23 -8.24 -3.98
N GLU A 165 24.54 -7.97 -3.99
CA GLU A 165 25.06 -6.80 -4.70
C GLU A 165 24.83 -6.97 -6.20
N LEU A 166 23.97 -6.13 -6.78
CA LEU A 166 23.56 -6.20 -8.18
C LEU A 166 24.66 -5.74 -9.12
N ARG A 167 24.84 -6.49 -10.21
CA ARG A 167 25.83 -6.25 -11.27
C ARG A 167 25.16 -6.21 -12.63
N ALA A 168 25.91 -5.70 -13.62
CA ALA A 168 25.44 -5.64 -14.99
C ALA A 168 25.00 -7.03 -15.50
N GLY A 169 23.77 -7.11 -16.00
CA GLY A 169 23.17 -8.33 -16.53
C GLY A 169 22.51 -9.26 -15.50
N ASP A 170 22.49 -8.91 -14.21
CA ASP A 170 21.77 -9.73 -13.21
C ASP A 170 20.26 -9.77 -13.47
N ASP A 171 19.64 -10.93 -13.23
CA ASP A 171 18.22 -11.18 -13.42
C ASP A 171 17.41 -10.72 -12.19
N LEU A 172 17.05 -9.43 -12.17
CA LEU A 172 16.32 -8.85 -11.05
C LEU A 172 14.92 -9.46 -10.88
N ALA A 173 14.23 -9.82 -11.97
CA ALA A 173 12.92 -10.45 -11.91
C ALA A 173 12.97 -11.81 -11.19
N ALA A 174 13.96 -12.66 -11.51
CA ALA A 174 14.17 -13.93 -10.82
C ALA A 174 14.46 -13.72 -9.34
N LEU A 175 15.37 -12.81 -9.02
CA LEU A 175 15.75 -12.54 -7.63
C LEU A 175 14.55 -12.08 -6.78
N ILE A 176 13.65 -11.27 -7.34
CA ILE A 176 12.43 -10.82 -6.69
C ILE A 176 11.45 -11.99 -6.51
N ALA A 177 11.16 -12.73 -7.57
CA ALA A 177 10.19 -13.83 -7.54
C ALA A 177 10.56 -14.93 -6.53
N GLU A 178 11.85 -15.19 -6.31
CA GLU A 178 12.32 -16.16 -5.31
C GLU A 178 12.07 -15.72 -3.85
N ARG A 179 11.91 -14.41 -3.60
CA ARG A 179 11.93 -13.82 -2.25
C ARG A 179 10.57 -13.33 -1.77
N THR A 180 9.58 -13.26 -2.66
CA THR A 180 8.25 -12.78 -2.29
C THR A 180 7.15 -13.51 -3.06
N GLY A 181 6.00 -13.71 -2.40
CA GLY A 181 4.76 -14.13 -3.05
C GLY A 181 4.00 -12.91 -3.56
N LEU A 182 4.24 -12.52 -4.82
CA LEU A 182 3.51 -11.46 -5.49
C LEU A 182 2.04 -11.85 -5.69
N GLN A 183 1.16 -10.85 -5.68
CA GLN A 183 -0.29 -10.97 -5.90
C GLN A 183 -0.75 -9.98 -6.95
N ASP A 184 -1.85 -10.30 -7.64
CA ASP A 184 -2.40 -9.41 -8.67
C ASP A 184 -2.73 -8.03 -8.09
N GLY A 185 -2.18 -6.99 -8.72
CA GLY A 185 -2.35 -5.61 -8.27
C GLY A 185 -1.37 -5.15 -7.20
N ASP A 186 -0.40 -5.98 -6.81
CA ASP A 186 0.78 -5.47 -6.11
C ASP A 186 1.51 -4.44 -6.98
N VAL A 187 2.13 -3.43 -6.34
CA VAL A 187 3.05 -2.50 -7.00
C VAL A 187 4.46 -2.74 -6.45
N LEU A 188 5.36 -3.12 -7.34
CA LEU A 188 6.78 -3.25 -7.05
C LEU A 188 7.46 -1.90 -7.20
N VAL A 189 8.11 -1.43 -6.14
CA VAL A 189 8.85 -0.16 -6.14
C VAL A 189 10.34 -0.47 -6.06
N VAL A 190 11.12 -0.01 -7.04
CA VAL A 190 12.52 -0.36 -7.23
C VAL A 190 13.36 0.91 -7.26
N ALA A 191 14.35 1.01 -6.37
CA ALA A 191 15.31 2.11 -6.39
C ALA A 191 16.12 2.08 -7.70
N GLN A 192 16.33 3.26 -8.32
CA GLN A 192 16.98 3.37 -9.62
C GLN A 192 18.34 2.71 -9.66
N LYS A 193 19.11 2.74 -8.57
CA LYS A 193 20.45 2.13 -8.52
C LYS A 193 20.43 0.63 -8.82
N ALA A 194 19.37 -0.08 -8.43
CA ALA A 194 19.23 -1.48 -8.79
C ALA A 194 19.10 -1.63 -10.32
N VAL A 195 18.22 -0.83 -10.93
CA VAL A 195 18.02 -0.79 -12.39
C VAL A 195 19.31 -0.36 -13.11
N SER A 196 19.94 0.72 -12.67
CA SER A 196 21.14 1.27 -13.28
C SER A 196 22.32 0.30 -13.21
N LYS A 197 22.50 -0.42 -12.11
CA LYS A 197 23.55 -1.44 -11.99
C LYS A 197 23.34 -2.59 -12.97
N ILE A 198 22.12 -3.13 -13.06
CA ILE A 198 21.82 -4.23 -13.99
C ILE A 198 21.94 -3.78 -15.45
N GLU A 199 21.63 -2.51 -15.74
CA GLU A 199 21.75 -1.92 -17.08
C GLU A 199 23.16 -1.41 -17.41
N GLY A 200 24.15 -1.62 -16.53
CA GLY A 200 25.54 -1.22 -16.76
C GLY A 200 25.75 0.30 -16.76
N ARG A 201 24.87 1.06 -16.11
CA ARG A 201 24.96 2.53 -15.94
C ARG A 201 25.90 2.91 -14.79
N VAL A 202 27.08 2.31 -14.79
CA VAL A 202 28.15 2.56 -13.80
C VAL A 202 29.38 3.04 -14.56
N VAL A 203 29.96 4.15 -14.11
CA VAL A 203 31.16 4.76 -14.72
C VAL A 203 32.30 4.76 -13.72
N ALA A 204 33.45 4.23 -14.13
CA ALA A 204 34.70 4.38 -13.39
C ALA A 204 35.27 5.78 -13.64
N LEU A 205 35.51 6.53 -12.56
CA LEU A 205 36.05 7.89 -12.66
C LEU A 205 37.47 7.90 -13.24
N ALA A 206 38.22 6.80 -13.09
CA ALA A 206 39.55 6.65 -13.69
C ALA A 206 39.55 6.79 -15.22
N ASP A 207 38.43 6.49 -15.89
CA ASP A 207 38.29 6.53 -17.35
C ASP A 207 37.78 7.89 -17.85
N VAL A 208 37.53 8.85 -16.96
CA VAL A 208 36.93 10.14 -17.29
C VAL A 208 37.99 11.24 -17.36
N GLU A 209 38.15 11.84 -18.54
CA GLU A 209 38.98 13.03 -18.72
C GLU A 209 38.13 14.30 -18.50
N PRO A 210 38.37 15.08 -17.43
CA PRO A 210 37.55 16.25 -17.15
C PRO A 210 37.85 17.38 -18.14
N SER A 211 36.82 18.11 -18.57
CA SER A 211 36.98 19.33 -19.36
C SER A 211 37.48 20.51 -18.52
N GLY A 212 37.91 21.59 -19.16
CA GLY A 212 38.25 22.85 -18.46
C GLY A 212 37.08 23.38 -17.62
N ARG A 213 35.86 23.32 -18.17
CA ARG A 213 34.62 23.69 -17.47
C ARG A 213 34.35 22.80 -16.25
N ALA A 214 34.59 21.50 -16.36
CA ALA A 214 34.42 20.58 -15.23
C ALA A 214 35.41 20.88 -14.10
N ARG A 215 36.67 21.19 -14.43
CA ARG A 215 37.68 21.62 -13.44
C ARG A 215 37.29 22.93 -12.77
N GLU A 216 36.81 23.92 -13.52
CA GLU A 216 36.34 25.19 -12.97
C GLU A 216 35.16 25.00 -12.00
N LEU A 217 34.14 24.22 -12.40
CA LEU A 217 32.96 23.96 -11.60
C LEU A 217 33.23 23.07 -10.37
N ALA A 218 34.26 22.23 -10.43
CA ALA A 218 34.68 21.42 -9.30
C ALA A 218 35.35 22.25 -8.20
N GLY A 219 36.10 23.29 -8.59
CA GLY A 219 36.94 24.06 -7.68
C GLY A 219 37.91 23.15 -6.92
N GLU A 220 38.12 23.43 -5.63
CA GLU A 220 38.92 22.61 -4.72
C GLU A 220 38.07 21.59 -3.93
N GLU A 221 36.75 21.68 -4.01
CA GLU A 221 35.81 20.98 -3.13
C GLU A 221 35.28 19.65 -3.70
N ALA A 222 35.37 19.44 -5.02
CA ALA A 222 34.86 18.23 -5.67
C ALA A 222 35.85 17.65 -6.68
N ASP A 223 35.63 16.38 -7.05
CA ASP A 223 36.38 15.72 -8.11
C ASP A 223 35.91 16.23 -9.50
N PRO A 224 36.79 16.84 -10.31
CA PRO A 224 36.45 17.29 -11.67
C PRO A 224 35.91 16.19 -12.57
N ARG A 225 36.32 14.93 -12.38
CA ARG A 225 35.88 13.77 -13.16
C ARG A 225 34.39 13.51 -12.90
N ARG A 226 33.96 13.60 -11.64
CA ARG A 226 32.54 13.51 -11.29
C ARG A 226 31.74 14.66 -11.88
N ILE A 227 32.26 15.89 -11.84
CA ILE A 227 31.59 17.03 -12.46
C ILE A 227 31.46 16.81 -13.98
N GLN A 228 32.48 16.26 -14.62
CA GLN A 228 32.40 15.94 -16.05
C GLN A 228 31.27 14.97 -16.35
N VAL A 229 31.12 13.88 -15.58
CA VAL A 229 30.00 12.94 -15.73
C VAL A 229 28.65 13.63 -15.54
N ILE A 230 28.53 14.55 -14.57
CA ILE A 230 27.31 15.35 -14.38
C ILE A 230 27.00 16.20 -15.62
N LEU A 231 28.02 16.84 -16.21
CA LEU A 231 27.86 17.63 -17.43
C LEU A 231 27.46 16.77 -18.64
N ASP A 232 27.98 15.54 -18.72
CA ASP A 232 27.67 14.62 -19.81
C ASP A 232 26.22 14.10 -19.75
N GLU A 233 25.64 13.98 -18.56
CA GLU A 233 24.23 13.61 -18.35
C GLU A 233 23.26 14.81 -18.39
N ALA A 234 23.79 16.04 -18.26
CA ALA A 234 22.99 17.27 -18.30
C ALA A 234 22.74 17.74 -19.74
N VAL A 235 21.47 18.02 -20.05
CA VAL A 235 21.08 18.82 -21.23
C VAL A 235 21.29 20.31 -20.95
N GLU A 236 21.11 20.72 -19.69
CA GLU A 236 21.19 22.11 -19.26
C GLU A 236 21.54 22.20 -17.77
N LEU A 237 22.33 23.22 -17.39
CA LEU A 237 22.50 23.59 -15.99
C LEU A 237 21.46 24.64 -15.62
N VAL A 238 20.54 24.28 -14.72
CA VAL A 238 19.46 25.16 -14.25
C VAL A 238 19.96 26.11 -13.15
N ARG A 239 20.81 25.60 -12.24
CA ARG A 239 21.43 26.42 -11.20
C ARG A 239 22.83 25.93 -10.87
N VAL A 240 23.74 26.87 -10.67
CA VAL A 240 25.14 26.59 -10.41
C VAL A 240 25.59 27.36 -9.17
N ARG A 241 26.06 26.61 -8.16
CA ARG A 241 26.81 27.14 -7.01
C ARG A 241 27.90 26.12 -6.70
N PRO A 242 29.10 26.25 -7.31
CA PRO A 242 30.15 25.24 -7.23
C PRO A 242 30.41 24.74 -5.79
N PRO A 243 30.59 23.41 -5.59
CA PRO A 243 30.49 22.33 -6.59
C PRO A 243 29.04 21.83 -6.83
N LEU A 244 28.03 22.50 -6.26
CA LEU A 244 26.64 22.09 -6.33
C LEU A 244 25.98 22.52 -7.64
N LEU A 245 25.45 21.55 -8.36
CA LEU A 245 24.81 21.72 -9.66
C LEU A 245 23.38 21.20 -9.60
N ILE A 246 22.44 22.00 -10.11
CA ILE A 246 21.09 21.57 -10.49
C ILE A 246 21.05 21.53 -12.01
N ALA A 247 20.71 20.38 -12.56
CA ALA A 247 20.73 20.14 -13.99
C ALA A 247 19.41 19.55 -14.45
N ARG A 248 19.09 19.80 -15.72
CA ARG A 248 18.03 19.10 -16.43
C ARG A 248 18.64 17.94 -17.20
N THR A 249 18.16 16.73 -16.94
CA THR A 249 18.65 15.51 -17.61
C THR A 249 17.99 15.33 -18.99
N ARG A 250 18.44 14.33 -19.76
CA ARG A 250 17.83 13.97 -21.05
C ARG A 250 16.38 13.52 -20.93
N GLN A 251 16.03 12.88 -19.82
CA GLN A 251 14.67 12.46 -19.49
C GLN A 251 13.78 13.66 -19.06
N GLY A 252 14.37 14.83 -18.81
CA GLY A 252 13.66 16.05 -18.43
C GLY A 252 13.61 16.31 -16.92
N TYR A 253 14.18 15.45 -16.08
CA TYR A 253 14.23 15.67 -14.63
C TYR A 253 15.09 16.88 -14.30
N VAL A 254 14.59 17.76 -13.43
CA VAL A 254 15.37 18.85 -12.84
C VAL A 254 15.81 18.43 -11.45
N CYS A 255 17.07 17.99 -11.31
CA CYS A 255 17.58 17.42 -10.08
C CYS A 255 19.04 17.79 -9.81
N GLY A 256 19.48 17.52 -8.59
CA GLY A 256 20.87 17.74 -8.19
C GLY A 256 21.81 16.76 -8.91
N SER A 257 22.97 17.25 -9.36
CA SER A 257 24.00 16.44 -10.01
C SER A 257 23.50 15.60 -11.21
N ALA A 258 22.42 16.02 -11.89
CA ALA A 258 21.80 15.25 -12.98
C ALA A 258 21.43 13.80 -12.61
N GLY A 259 21.20 13.50 -11.32
CA GLY A 259 20.94 12.15 -10.82
C GLY A 259 22.18 11.24 -10.75
N VAL A 260 23.38 11.78 -11.01
CA VAL A 260 24.64 11.05 -10.85
C VAL A 260 24.92 10.89 -9.35
N ASP A 261 25.04 9.63 -8.90
CA ASP A 261 25.21 9.28 -7.50
C ASP A 261 26.50 8.47 -7.27
N ALA A 262 27.29 8.86 -6.26
CA ALA A 262 28.48 8.13 -5.83
C ALA A 262 28.23 7.23 -4.62
N SER A 263 27.11 7.40 -3.92
CA SER A 263 26.75 6.63 -2.74
C SER A 263 26.20 5.25 -3.13
N ASN A 264 26.61 4.22 -2.40
CA ASN A 264 26.26 2.82 -2.67
C ASN A 264 26.63 2.36 -4.10
N ALA A 265 27.64 3.00 -4.71
CA ALA A 265 28.25 2.53 -5.93
C ALA A 265 28.93 1.16 -5.68
N PRO A 266 28.98 0.26 -6.68
CA PRO A 266 29.44 -1.10 -6.47
C PRO A 266 30.93 -1.18 -6.10
N GLU A 267 31.73 -0.20 -6.55
CA GLU A 267 33.17 -0.15 -6.35
C GLU A 267 33.64 1.27 -5.99
N PRO A 268 34.79 1.42 -5.28
CA PRO A 268 35.41 2.72 -5.07
C PRO A 268 35.69 3.45 -6.38
N GLU A 269 35.65 4.79 -6.35
CA GLU A 269 35.87 5.64 -7.55
C GLU A 269 34.91 5.33 -8.73
N THR A 270 33.71 4.83 -8.45
CA THR A 270 32.65 4.70 -9.45
C THR A 270 31.46 5.59 -9.12
N VAL A 271 30.71 5.97 -10.16
CA VAL A 271 29.43 6.67 -10.04
C VAL A 271 28.35 5.93 -10.81
N VAL A 272 27.12 5.98 -10.29
CA VAL A 272 25.93 5.39 -10.90
C VAL A 272 25.13 6.50 -11.57
N LEU A 273 24.78 6.29 -12.83
CA LEU A 273 23.97 7.20 -13.63
C LEU A 273 22.50 6.76 -13.56
N LEU A 274 21.57 7.64 -13.94
CA LEU A 274 20.18 7.23 -14.12
C LEU A 274 20.04 6.21 -15.26
N PRO A 275 19.00 5.36 -15.23
CA PRO A 275 18.61 4.55 -16.39
C PRO A 275 18.36 5.45 -17.60
N VAL A 276 18.67 4.96 -18.79
CA VAL A 276 18.46 5.75 -20.02
C VAL A 276 16.97 6.00 -20.25
N ASP A 277 16.17 4.95 -20.10
CA ASP A 277 14.71 4.98 -20.21
C ASP A 277 14.08 4.17 -19.05
N PRO A 278 13.87 4.80 -17.88
CA PRO A 278 13.37 4.12 -16.68
C PRO A 278 11.92 3.62 -16.83
N ASP A 279 11.08 4.24 -17.68
CA ASP A 279 9.74 3.73 -18.00
C ASP A 279 9.86 2.40 -18.77
N ALA A 280 10.75 2.32 -19.76
CA ALA A 280 11.01 1.07 -20.47
C ALA A 280 11.63 0.00 -19.55
N SER A 281 12.49 0.39 -18.59
CA SER A 281 13.01 -0.52 -17.57
C SER A 281 11.90 -1.09 -16.68
N ALA A 282 10.98 -0.24 -16.22
CA ALA A 282 9.82 -0.68 -15.45
C ALA A 282 8.94 -1.66 -16.24
N ALA A 283 8.69 -1.37 -17.53
CA ALA A 283 7.89 -2.21 -18.40
C ALA A 283 8.52 -3.58 -18.65
N ARG A 284 9.85 -3.64 -18.88
CA ARG A 284 10.58 -4.91 -19.01
C ARG A 284 10.48 -5.76 -17.74
N LEU A 285 10.75 -5.16 -16.58
CA LEU A 285 10.69 -5.87 -15.31
C LEU A 285 9.28 -6.42 -15.02
N ARG A 286 8.25 -5.62 -15.31
CA ARG A 286 6.84 -6.04 -15.20
C ARG A 286 6.55 -7.26 -16.08
N GLU A 287 6.98 -7.23 -17.34
CA GLU A 287 6.76 -8.34 -18.27
C GLU A 287 7.47 -9.61 -17.81
N GLU A 288 8.74 -9.50 -17.44
CA GLU A 288 9.54 -10.64 -16.96
C GLU A 288 8.93 -11.27 -15.70
N LEU A 289 8.42 -10.46 -14.76
CA LEU A 289 7.71 -10.96 -13.58
C LEU A 289 6.41 -11.66 -13.94
N ARG A 290 5.64 -11.10 -14.89
CA ARG A 290 4.39 -11.69 -15.37
C ARG A 290 4.63 -13.04 -16.04
N GLU A 291 5.62 -13.13 -16.92
CA GLU A 291 5.98 -14.39 -17.60
C GLU A 291 6.40 -15.49 -16.62
N ARG A 292 7.09 -15.12 -15.54
CA ARG A 292 7.61 -16.08 -14.54
C ARG A 292 6.58 -16.51 -13.52
N THR A 293 5.77 -15.57 -13.04
CA THR A 293 4.88 -15.79 -11.89
C THR A 293 3.42 -15.95 -12.29
N GLY A 294 3.04 -15.53 -13.50
CA GLY A 294 1.65 -15.43 -13.93
C GLY A 294 0.87 -14.28 -13.27
N VAL A 295 1.52 -13.46 -12.44
CA VAL A 295 0.90 -12.38 -11.67
C VAL A 295 1.01 -11.05 -12.41
N ASP A 296 -0.08 -10.28 -12.43
CA ASP A 296 -0.10 -8.94 -12.99
C ASP A 296 0.16 -7.87 -11.91
N VAL A 297 1.35 -7.27 -11.96
CA VAL A 297 1.80 -6.24 -11.02
C VAL A 297 2.02 -4.91 -11.71
N GLY A 298 2.01 -3.83 -10.93
CA GLY A 298 2.58 -2.54 -11.30
C GLY A 298 4.07 -2.46 -10.95
N VAL A 299 4.84 -1.63 -11.66
CA VAL A 299 6.25 -1.37 -11.36
C VAL A 299 6.51 0.14 -11.35
N ILE A 300 7.19 0.65 -10.32
CA ILE A 300 7.68 2.02 -10.21
C ILE A 300 9.18 1.99 -9.95
N VAL A 301 9.95 2.74 -10.74
CA VAL A 301 11.39 3.00 -10.50
C VAL A 301 11.53 4.36 -9.83
N THR A 302 12.29 4.45 -8.73
CA THR A 302 12.39 5.67 -7.91
C THR A 302 13.80 6.22 -7.79
N ASP A 303 13.92 7.52 -7.57
CA ASP A 303 15.17 8.14 -7.13
C ASP A 303 14.93 9.20 -6.06
N SER A 304 15.95 9.47 -5.24
CA SER A 304 15.86 10.44 -4.14
C SER A 304 16.15 11.85 -4.63
N PHE A 305 15.12 12.69 -4.73
CA PHE A 305 15.27 14.09 -5.16
C PHE A 305 15.11 15.09 -4.00
N GLY A 306 15.85 16.20 -4.09
CA GLY A 306 15.55 17.41 -3.33
C GLY A 306 14.35 18.14 -3.96
N ARG A 307 13.74 19.08 -3.23
CA ARG A 307 12.64 19.90 -3.77
C ARG A 307 12.67 21.34 -3.24
N PRO A 308 12.22 22.33 -4.03
CA PRO A 308 12.17 23.72 -3.59
C PRO A 308 11.48 23.90 -2.22
N TRP A 309 12.01 24.84 -1.43
CA TRP A 309 11.51 25.25 -0.10
C TRP A 309 11.50 24.18 1.00
N ARG A 310 12.04 22.98 0.77
CA ARG A 310 12.18 21.94 1.80
C ARG A 310 13.62 21.46 1.88
N ALA A 311 14.20 21.53 3.08
CA ALA A 311 15.61 21.21 3.34
C ALA A 311 15.87 19.70 3.51
N ALA A 312 15.24 18.84 2.70
CA ALA A 312 15.41 17.38 2.73
C ALA A 312 14.94 16.74 1.40
N THR A 313 15.37 15.49 1.16
CA THR A 313 14.96 14.71 -0.01
C THR A 313 13.67 13.92 0.24
N THR A 314 13.04 13.43 -0.84
CA THR A 314 12.03 12.36 -0.84
C THR A 314 12.27 11.53 -2.09
N ASP A 315 11.88 10.26 -2.09
CA ASP A 315 11.83 9.51 -3.33
C ASP A 315 10.68 10.01 -4.22
N VAL A 316 10.96 10.05 -5.51
CA VAL A 316 10.01 10.37 -6.59
C VAL A 316 10.06 9.26 -7.63
N ALA A 317 8.99 9.10 -8.39
CA ALA A 317 8.93 8.17 -9.51
C ALA A 317 9.69 8.74 -10.71
N ILE A 318 10.63 7.96 -11.25
CA ILE A 318 11.33 8.26 -12.50
C ILE A 318 10.92 7.30 -13.62
N GLY A 319 10.42 6.10 -13.30
CA GLY A 319 9.87 5.14 -14.27
C GLY A 319 8.61 4.48 -13.74
N ALA A 320 7.66 4.15 -14.61
CA ALA A 320 6.42 3.49 -14.24
C ALA A 320 5.89 2.57 -15.36
N ALA A 321 5.27 1.45 -14.96
CA ALA A 321 4.54 0.56 -15.86
C ALA A 321 3.39 -0.15 -15.12
N GLY A 322 2.21 -0.21 -15.73
CA GLY A 322 1.05 -0.90 -15.15
C GLY A 322 0.42 -0.18 -13.95
N VAL A 323 0.72 1.11 -13.76
CA VAL A 323 0.25 1.92 -12.62
C VAL A 323 -0.36 3.26 -13.04
N GLU A 324 -1.30 3.75 -12.25
CA GLU A 324 -1.78 5.14 -12.28
C GLU A 324 -0.66 6.05 -11.78
N VAL A 325 -0.18 6.94 -12.63
CA VAL A 325 0.91 7.86 -12.30
C VAL A 325 0.38 9.19 -11.78
N VAL A 326 -0.61 9.75 -12.48
CA VAL A 326 -1.29 11.00 -12.12
C VAL A 326 -2.77 10.75 -12.01
N ARG A 327 -3.35 11.05 -10.85
CA ARG A 327 -4.80 11.13 -10.68
C ARG A 327 -5.27 12.53 -10.97
N ASP A 328 -5.90 12.71 -12.13
CA ASP A 328 -6.52 13.98 -12.48
C ASP A 328 -7.97 14.00 -11.97
N LEU A 329 -8.25 14.93 -11.08
CA LEU A 329 -9.59 15.15 -10.53
C LEU A 329 -10.25 16.37 -11.17
N ALA A 330 -9.67 16.97 -12.20
CA ALA A 330 -10.29 18.08 -12.91
C ALA A 330 -11.65 17.66 -13.51
N GLY A 331 -12.69 18.43 -13.22
CA GLY A 331 -14.08 18.16 -13.61
C GLY A 331 -14.87 17.31 -12.60
N GLU A 332 -14.20 16.69 -11.61
CA GLU A 332 -14.88 15.95 -10.54
C GLU A 332 -15.53 16.91 -9.54
N ARG A 333 -16.62 16.46 -8.90
CA ARG A 333 -17.34 17.24 -7.88
C ARG A 333 -17.11 16.68 -6.49
N ASP A 334 -16.86 17.58 -5.54
CA ASP A 334 -16.80 17.24 -4.13
C ASP A 334 -18.21 16.95 -3.54
N PRO A 335 -18.32 16.45 -2.29
CA PRO A 335 -19.60 16.14 -1.65
C PRO A 335 -20.55 17.34 -1.48
N THR A 336 -20.03 18.57 -1.60
CA THR A 336 -20.81 19.80 -1.55
C THR A 336 -21.21 20.32 -2.94
N GLY A 337 -20.77 19.62 -3.99
CA GLY A 337 -21.05 19.91 -5.39
C GLY A 337 -20.04 20.85 -6.07
N TYR A 338 -18.96 21.24 -5.37
CA TYR A 338 -17.90 22.09 -5.93
C TYR A 338 -17.06 21.31 -6.94
N GLU A 339 -16.84 21.90 -8.12
CA GLU A 339 -16.07 21.29 -9.20
C GLU A 339 -14.57 21.57 -9.02
N LEU A 340 -13.76 20.52 -9.03
CA LEU A 340 -12.31 20.62 -8.96
C LEU A 340 -11.77 21.02 -10.34
N HIS A 341 -10.89 22.03 -10.41
CA HIS A 341 -10.40 22.57 -11.69
C HIS A 341 -8.94 22.24 -12.01
N SER A 342 -8.08 22.07 -11.00
CA SER A 342 -6.63 21.91 -11.19
C SER A 342 -6.01 20.88 -10.26
N THR A 343 -6.82 19.98 -9.71
CA THR A 343 -6.37 19.02 -8.71
C THR A 343 -5.80 17.79 -9.41
N ARG A 344 -4.48 17.73 -9.53
CA ARG A 344 -3.74 16.57 -10.02
C ARG A 344 -2.87 16.01 -8.90
N ILE A 345 -3.00 14.73 -8.61
CA ILE A 345 -2.24 14.06 -7.55
C ILE A 345 -1.18 13.18 -8.21
N ALA A 346 0.08 13.36 -7.84
CA ALA A 346 1.20 12.52 -8.27
C ALA A 346 1.21 11.20 -7.48
N VAL A 347 0.28 10.30 -7.81
CA VAL A 347 0.09 9.02 -7.10
C VAL A 347 1.38 8.20 -7.06
N ALA A 348 2.13 8.16 -8.17
CA ALA A 348 3.40 7.44 -8.23
C ALA A 348 4.46 8.02 -7.28
N ASP A 349 4.51 9.36 -7.08
CA ASP A 349 5.41 9.99 -6.12
C ASP A 349 4.99 9.73 -4.67
N GLU A 350 3.69 9.67 -4.38
CA GLU A 350 3.19 9.27 -3.05
C GLU A 350 3.61 7.84 -2.71
N ILE A 351 3.50 6.93 -3.69
CA ILE A 351 3.93 5.54 -3.55
C ILE A 351 5.46 5.44 -3.38
N ALA A 352 6.23 6.19 -4.19
CA ALA A 352 7.68 6.25 -4.09
C ALA A 352 8.13 6.72 -2.71
N GLY A 353 7.53 7.79 -2.19
CA GLY A 353 7.80 8.30 -0.85
C GLY A 353 7.45 7.30 0.25
N ALA A 354 6.38 6.51 0.09
CA ALA A 354 6.03 5.46 1.05
C ALA A 354 7.04 4.30 1.03
N ALA A 355 7.47 3.85 -0.16
CA ALA A 355 8.47 2.79 -0.31
C ALA A 355 9.84 3.16 0.29
N GLN A 356 10.24 4.43 0.18
CA GLN A 356 11.49 4.93 0.76
C GLN A 356 11.60 4.65 2.27
N LEU A 357 10.47 4.62 2.99
CA LEU A 357 10.43 4.38 4.43
C LEU A 357 10.91 2.98 4.82
N VAL A 358 10.86 2.01 3.90
CA VAL A 358 11.29 0.62 4.15
C VAL A 358 12.57 0.24 3.42
N PHE A 359 13.07 1.05 2.47
CA PHE A 359 14.33 0.78 1.79
C PHE A 359 15.54 0.79 2.74
N GLY A 360 15.50 1.63 3.79
CA GLY A 360 16.58 1.73 4.76
C GLY A 360 17.92 2.12 4.11
N LYS A 361 18.34 3.38 4.23
CA LYS A 361 19.50 3.93 3.47
C LYS A 361 20.80 3.11 3.59
N LEU A 362 20.93 2.33 4.66
CA LEU A 362 22.09 1.47 4.96
C LEU A 362 21.79 -0.04 4.83
N ASP A 363 20.52 -0.42 4.72
CA ASP A 363 20.05 -1.80 4.87
C ASP A 363 20.07 -2.57 3.54
N ARG A 364 20.54 -1.94 2.45
CA ARG A 364 20.67 -2.52 1.11
C ARG A 364 19.38 -3.19 0.62
N VAL A 365 18.22 -2.57 0.89
CA VAL A 365 16.93 -3.00 0.37
C VAL A 365 16.51 -2.08 -0.78
N PRO A 366 16.82 -2.43 -2.04
CA PRO A 366 16.46 -1.58 -3.18
C PRO A 366 15.04 -1.83 -3.71
N VAL A 367 14.28 -2.76 -3.13
CA VAL A 367 12.97 -3.16 -3.64
C VAL A 367 11.96 -3.31 -2.50
N ALA A 368 10.74 -2.82 -2.74
CA ALA A 368 9.61 -2.95 -1.84
C ALA A 368 8.34 -3.35 -2.61
N VAL A 369 7.43 -4.05 -1.94
CA VAL A 369 6.10 -4.39 -2.45
C VAL A 369 5.07 -3.54 -1.72
N ILE A 370 4.24 -2.86 -2.51
CA ILE A 370 3.05 -2.16 -2.05
C ILE A 370 1.84 -3.03 -2.34
N ARG A 371 1.05 -3.34 -1.32
CA ARG A 371 -0.14 -4.20 -1.44
C ARG A 371 -1.37 -3.51 -0.87
N GLY A 372 -2.50 -3.68 -1.56
CA GLY A 372 -3.80 -3.14 -1.14
C GLY A 372 -4.11 -1.74 -1.65
N LEU A 373 -3.35 -1.23 -2.63
CA LEU A 373 -3.71 -0.03 -3.40
C LEU A 373 -4.29 -0.43 -4.76
N ASP A 374 -5.44 0.12 -5.12
CA ASP A 374 -5.99 0.00 -6.48
C ASP A 374 -5.52 1.21 -7.30
N VAL A 375 -4.38 1.03 -7.96
CA VAL A 375 -3.68 2.06 -8.73
C VAL A 375 -3.22 1.49 -10.07
N ARG A 376 -3.99 0.57 -10.67
CA ARG A 376 -3.68 0.05 -12.01
C ARG A 376 -3.87 1.15 -13.04
N GLY A 377 -2.96 1.24 -14.00
CA GLY A 377 -3.01 2.21 -15.08
C GLY A 377 -1.97 1.92 -16.16
N ASP A 378 -1.91 2.78 -17.17
CA ASP A 378 -1.02 2.65 -18.34
C ASP A 378 -0.21 3.94 -18.60
N ALA A 379 -0.24 4.88 -17.65
CA ALA A 379 0.54 6.11 -17.70
C ALA A 379 2.03 5.86 -17.45
N ARG A 380 2.86 6.84 -17.84
CA ARG A 380 4.33 6.79 -17.72
C ARG A 380 4.81 7.79 -16.69
N ALA A 381 5.93 7.53 -16.02
CA ALA A 381 6.50 8.50 -15.09
C ALA A 381 6.96 9.78 -15.81
N ALA A 382 7.30 9.69 -17.10
CA ALA A 382 7.51 10.86 -17.96
C ALA A 382 6.35 11.87 -17.94
N ASP A 383 5.12 11.44 -17.65
CA ASP A 383 3.94 12.31 -17.61
C ASP A 383 3.90 13.20 -16.34
N LEU A 384 4.77 12.95 -15.35
CA LEU A 384 5.00 13.81 -14.17
C LEU A 384 5.96 14.97 -14.47
N VAL A 385 6.79 14.85 -15.49
CA VAL A 385 7.80 15.85 -15.81
C VAL A 385 7.10 17.12 -16.32
N ILE A 386 7.34 18.24 -15.64
CA ILE A 386 6.79 19.52 -16.06
C ILE A 386 7.43 19.93 -17.39
N PRO A 387 6.63 20.17 -18.45
CA PRO A 387 7.16 20.65 -19.72
C PRO A 387 7.88 22.00 -19.55
N PRO A 388 9.03 22.21 -20.21
CA PRO A 388 9.80 23.45 -20.10
C PRO A 388 9.01 24.73 -20.38
N GLU A 389 7.98 24.66 -21.21
CA GLU A 389 7.12 25.77 -21.61
C GLU A 389 6.16 26.21 -20.48
N THR A 390 5.92 25.33 -19.51
CA THR A 390 5.00 25.54 -18.39
C THR A 390 5.70 25.59 -17.03
N ASP A 391 7.02 25.39 -16.99
CA ASP A 391 7.82 25.45 -15.77
C ASP A 391 8.11 26.90 -15.36
N LEU A 392 7.36 27.39 -14.37
CA LEU A 392 7.51 28.75 -13.82
C LEU A 392 8.72 28.93 -12.89
N PHE A 393 9.38 27.83 -12.48
CA PHE A 393 10.52 27.88 -11.56
C PHE A 393 11.87 27.93 -12.29
N ARG A 394 11.84 27.81 -13.62
CA ARG A 394 13.02 27.83 -14.48
C ARG A 394 13.56 29.23 -14.72
#